data_AF-A0A4Q6BP79-F1
#
_entry.id   AF-A0A4Q6BP79-F1
#
_cell.length_a   1.000
_cell.length_b   1.000
_cell.length_c   1.000
_cell.angle_alpha   90.00
_cell.angle_beta   90.00
_cell.angle_gamma   90.00
#
_symmetry.space_group_name_H-M   'P 1'
#
loop_
_entity.id
_entity.type
_entity.pdbx_description
1 polymer ?
#
loop_
_entity_poly.entity_id
_entity_poly.type
_entity_poly.pdbx_seq_one_letter_code
_entity_poly.pdbx_strand_id
1 'polypeptide(L)'
;MEKIFNWLHRQSLRNRCIIIALITVALAVLDWDTGTDFNFSFFYLIPVSMTAWFVGINPGYFMCVFTGIVWGMLNLGDHEWHSTILPMLA
;
A
#
# COMPACT_ATOMS: atom_id res chain seq x y z
N MET A 1 -14.12 -13.68 13.02
CA MET A 1 -12.90 -13.78 12.19
C MET A 1 -12.95 -14.96 11.21
N GLU A 2 -13.36 -16.16 11.62
CA GLU A 2 -13.34 -17.36 10.76
C GLU A 2 -14.22 -17.26 9.48
N LYS A 3 -15.37 -16.58 9.55
CA LYS A 3 -16.26 -16.41 8.38
C LYS A 3 -15.58 -15.69 7.21
N ILE A 4 -14.84 -14.61 7.49
CA ILE A 4 -14.14 -13.81 6.47
C ILE A 4 -13.00 -14.63 5.85
N PHE A 5 -12.26 -15.35 6.70
CA PHE A 5 -11.18 -16.22 6.26
C PHE A 5 -11.67 -17.34 5.33
N ASN A 6 -12.76 -17.99 5.71
CA ASN A 6 -13.39 -19.05 4.92
C ASN A 6 -14.01 -18.52 3.62
N TRP A 7 -14.51 -17.28 3.62
CA TRP A 7 -14.99 -16.64 2.40
C TRP A 7 -13.84 -16.34 1.43
N LEU A 8 -12.72 -15.77 1.91
CA LEU A 8 -11.56 -15.47 1.08
C LEU A 8 -10.89 -16.73 0.52
N HIS A 9 -10.89 -17.83 1.28
CA HIS A 9 -10.33 -19.12 0.83
C HIS A 9 -11.18 -19.80 -0.26
N ARG A 10 -12.50 -19.55 -0.31
CA ARG A 10 -13.36 -20.07 -1.40
C ARG A 10 -13.25 -19.28 -2.70
N GLN A 11 -12.68 -18.07 -2.65
CA GLN A 11 -12.54 -17.24 -3.82
C GLN A 11 -11.39 -17.69 -4.71
N SER A 12 -11.59 -17.59 -6.02
CA SER A 12 -10.56 -17.86 -7.02
C SER A 12 -9.36 -16.92 -6.82
N LEU A 13 -8.16 -17.37 -7.22
CA LEU A 13 -6.94 -16.56 -7.15
C LEU A 13 -7.13 -15.15 -7.75
N ARG A 14 -7.92 -15.06 -8.82
CA ARG A 14 -8.24 -13.79 -9.49
C ARG A 14 -8.93 -12.80 -8.56
N ASN A 15 -9.96 -13.25 -7.82
CA ASN A 15 -10.73 -12.39 -6.93
C ASN A 15 -9.88 -11.94 -5.74
N ARG A 16 -8.98 -12.80 -5.24
CA ARG A 16 -8.02 -12.41 -4.19
C ARG A 16 -7.08 -11.31 -4.67
N CYS A 17 -6.51 -11.45 -5.87
CA CYS A 17 -5.63 -10.43 -6.45
C CYS A 17 -6.36 -9.10 -6.67
N ILE A 18 -7.61 -9.12 -7.16
CA ILE A 18 -8.41 -7.90 -7.36
C ILE A 18 -8.65 -7.18 -6.04
N ILE A 19 -9.04 -7.89 -4.98
CA ILE A 19 -9.28 -7.29 -3.67
C ILE A 19 -8.01 -6.64 -3.12
N ILE A 20 -6.87 -7.36 -3.20
CA ILE A 20 -5.58 -6.83 -2.72
C ILE A 20 -5.14 -5.61 -3.53
N ALA A 21 -5.30 -5.63 -4.86
CA ALA A 21 -4.99 -4.49 -5.71
C ALA A 21 -5.84 -3.27 -5.35
N LEU A 22 -7.15 -3.47 -5.14
CA LEU A 22 -8.07 -2.39 -4.71
C LEU A 22 -7.66 -1.80 -3.36
N ILE A 23 -7.28 -2.63 -2.39
CA ILE A 23 -6.78 -2.17 -1.08
C ILE A 23 -5.50 -1.34 -1.26
N THR A 24 -4.59 -1.81 -2.11
CA THR A 24 -3.31 -1.12 -2.37
C THR A 24 -3.53 0.25 -3.01
N VAL A 25 -4.42 0.34 -3.99
CA VAL A 25 -4.79 1.62 -4.63
C VAL A 25 -5.45 2.56 -3.63
N ALA A 26 -6.37 2.06 -2.79
CA ALA A 26 -7.01 2.88 -1.77
C ALA A 26 -5.98 3.45 -0.78
N LEU A 27 -5.02 2.63 -0.35
CA LEU A 27 -3.91 3.10 0.50
C LEU A 27 -3.04 4.15 -0.19
N ALA A 28 -2.72 3.97 -1.47
CA ALA A 28 -1.92 4.96 -2.21
C ALA A 28 -2.65 6.31 -2.38
N VAL A 29 -3.96 6.30 -2.59
CA VAL A 29 -4.77 7.52 -2.66
C VAL A 29 -4.82 8.21 -1.29
N LEU A 30 -4.98 7.45 -0.20
CA LEU A 30 -4.96 8.00 1.15
C LEU A 30 -3.58 8.55 1.53
N ASP A 31 -2.50 7.86 1.14
CA ASP A 31 -1.10 8.30 1.35
C ASP A 31 -0.85 9.64 0.65
N TRP A 32 -1.36 9.79 -0.59
CA TRP A 32 -1.32 11.06 -1.32
C TRP A 32 -2.10 12.18 -0.63
N ASP A 33 -3.31 11.90 -0.14
CA ASP A 33 -4.19 12.93 0.43
C ASP A 33 -3.79 13.34 1.86
N THR A 34 -3.25 12.41 2.65
CA THR A 34 -2.89 12.66 4.05
C THR A 34 -1.60 13.47 4.20
N GLY A 35 -0.73 13.44 3.19
CA GLY A 35 0.55 14.14 3.22
C GLY A 35 1.57 13.55 4.22
N THR A 36 2.79 14.08 4.18
CA THR A 36 3.98 13.58 4.91
C THR A 36 3.91 13.64 6.44
N ASP A 37 2.87 14.24 7.02
CA ASP A 37 2.70 14.33 8.48
C ASP A 37 2.48 12.96 9.14
N PHE A 38 2.05 11.95 8.38
CA PHE A 38 1.84 10.59 8.88
C PHE A 38 2.71 9.56 8.15
N ASN A 39 3.38 8.69 8.93
CA ASN A 39 4.13 7.58 8.38
C ASN A 39 3.19 6.48 7.86
N PHE A 40 2.87 6.52 6.57
CA PHE A 40 1.96 5.56 5.94
C PHE A 40 2.59 4.22 5.57
N SER A 41 3.92 4.08 5.69
CA SER A 41 4.66 2.86 5.32
C SER A 41 4.12 1.61 6.03
N PHE A 42 3.66 1.75 7.27
CA PHE A 42 3.12 0.62 8.05
C PHE A 42 1.85 0.04 7.41
N PHE A 43 1.00 0.87 6.80
CA PHE A 43 -0.25 0.40 6.20
C PHE A 43 -0.01 -0.41 4.92
N TYR A 44 1.09 -0.17 4.21
CA TYR A 44 1.49 -0.98 3.05
C TYR A 44 1.88 -2.42 3.40
N LEU A 45 2.12 -2.75 4.67
CA LEU A 45 2.29 -4.14 5.11
C LEU A 45 0.98 -4.95 5.03
N ILE A 46 -0.18 -4.30 5.04
CA ILE A 46 -1.48 -4.97 4.93
C ILE A 46 -1.61 -5.71 3.58
N PRO A 47 -1.47 -5.05 2.41
CA PRO A 47 -1.54 -5.75 1.13
C PRO A 47 -0.40 -6.77 0.95
N VAL A 48 0.80 -6.52 1.50
CA VAL A 48 1.92 -7.47 1.44
C VAL A 48 1.62 -8.74 2.22
N SER A 49 1.17 -8.62 3.47
CA SER A 49 0.81 -9.76 4.32
C SER A 49 -0.38 -10.54 3.74
N MET A 50 -1.40 -9.84 3.23
CA MET A 50 -2.52 -10.48 2.52
C MET A 50 -2.05 -11.23 1.27
N THR A 51 -1.14 -10.67 0.47
CA THR A 51 -0.59 -11.36 -0.72
C THR A 51 0.17 -12.61 -0.32
N ALA A 52 1.06 -12.51 0.68
CA ALA A 52 1.83 -13.64 1.18
C ALA A 52 0.94 -14.76 1.74
N TRP A 53 -0.16 -14.40 2.43
CA TRP A 53 -1.04 -15.36 3.10
C TRP A 53 -2.07 -16.02 2.16
N PHE A 54 -2.60 -15.29 1.18
CA PHE A 54 -3.72 -15.74 0.36
C PHE A 54 -3.37 -16.05 -1.10
N VAL A 55 -2.26 -15.52 -1.61
CA VAL A 55 -1.80 -15.78 -3.00
C VAL A 55 -0.54 -16.64 -2.99
N GLY A 56 0.38 -16.36 -2.05
CA GLY A 56 1.58 -17.17 -1.80
C GLY A 56 2.82 -16.30 -1.55
N ILE A 57 3.89 -16.93 -1.06
CA ILE A 57 5.09 -16.21 -0.64
C ILE A 57 5.85 -15.54 -1.80
N ASN A 58 5.92 -16.21 -2.95
CA ASN A 58 6.58 -15.68 -4.15
C ASN A 58 5.97 -14.35 -4.63
N PRO A 59 4.65 -14.25 -4.88
CA PRO A 59 4.02 -12.98 -5.20
C PRO A 59 4.06 -11.97 -4.04
N GLY A 60 4.15 -12.43 -2.79
CA GLY A 60 4.37 -11.58 -1.63
C GLY A 60 5.66 -10.75 -1.71
N TYR A 61 6.77 -11.36 -2.17
CA TYR A 61 8.04 -10.64 -2.38
C TYR A 61 7.89 -9.53 -3.42
N PHE A 62 7.26 -9.82 -4.57
CA PHE A 62 6.99 -8.82 -5.60
C PHE A 62 6.14 -7.67 -5.04
N MET A 63 5.12 -7.97 -4.24
CA MET A 63 4.27 -6.96 -3.63
C MET A 63 5.02 -6.09 -2.63
N CYS A 64 5.96 -6.66 -1.89
CA CYS A 64 6.82 -5.92 -0.95
C CYS A 64 7.70 -4.90 -1.68
N VAL A 65 8.32 -5.30 -2.80
CA VAL A 65 9.12 -4.40 -3.64
C VAL A 65 8.22 -3.32 -4.26
N PHE A 66 7.07 -3.72 -4.81
CA PHE A 66 6.15 -2.80 -5.47
C PHE A 66 5.64 -1.70 -4.53
N THR A 67 5.15 -2.08 -3.34
CA THR A 67 4.66 -1.13 -2.35
C THR A 67 5.76 -0.22 -1.81
N GLY A 68 6.98 -0.74 -1.63
CA GLY A 68 8.13 0.07 -1.26
C GLY A 68 8.51 1.11 -2.32
N ILE A 69 8.43 0.75 -3.61
CA ILE A 69 8.67 1.70 -4.72
C ILE A 69 7.59 2.79 -4.73
N VAL A 70 6.31 2.41 -4.61
CA VAL A 70 5.19 3.37 -4.61
C VAL A 70 5.35 4.38 -3.47
N TRP A 71 5.54 3.91 -2.24
CA TRP A 71 5.75 4.77 -1.08
C TRP A 71 6.99 5.68 -1.24
N GLY A 72 8.09 5.12 -1.74
CA GLY A 72 9.33 5.87 -1.97
C GLY A 72 9.17 6.97 -3.03
N MET A 73 8.47 6.69 -4.12
CA MET A 73 8.18 7.69 -5.16
C MET A 73 7.33 8.84 -4.63
N LEU A 74 6.30 8.53 -3.84
CA LEU A 74 5.45 9.54 -3.21
C LEU A 74 6.25 10.42 -2.25
N ASN A 75 7.08 9.80 -1.40
CA ASN A 75 7.94 10.56 -0.48
C ASN A 75 8.97 11.43 -1.19
N LEU A 76 9.64 10.92 -2.24
CA LEU A 76 10.64 11.69 -2.98
C LEU A 76 10.00 12.91 -3.69
N GLY A 77 8.80 12.76 -4.25
CA GLY A 77 8.06 13.86 -4.84
C GLY A 77 7.66 14.93 -3.83
N ASP A 78 7.28 14.53 -2.61
CA ASP A 78 6.86 15.45 -1.54
C ASP A 78 7.99 16.28 -0.92
N HIS A 79 9.22 15.75 -0.86
CA HIS A 79 10.37 16.52 -0.36
C HIS A 79 10.67 17.76 -1.21
N GLU A 80 10.40 17.71 -2.53
CA GLU A 80 10.59 18.85 -3.43
C GLU A 80 9.56 19.98 -3.18
N TRP A 81 8.33 19.62 -2.80
CA TRP A 81 7.28 20.58 -2.46
C TRP A 81 7.55 21.26 -1.11
N HIS A 82 7.93 20.49 -0.09
CA HIS A 82 8.08 21.04 1.26
C HIS A 82 9.32 21.96 1.39
N SER A 83 10.43 21.66 0.70
CA SER A 83 11.62 22.54 0.70
C SER A 83 11.39 23.88 -0.01
N THR A 84 10.40 23.96 -0.89
CA THR A 84 10.14 25.14 -1.74
C THR A 84 9.07 26.06 -1.14
N ILE A 85 8.08 25.52 -0.42
CA ILE A 85 6.94 26.29 0.07
C ILE A 85 7.20 26.89 1.47
N LEU A 86 7.94 26.18 2.34
CA LEU A 86 8.27 26.66 3.69
C LEU A 86 9.09 27.96 3.74
N PRO A 87 10.07 28.21 2.85
CA PRO A 87 10.84 29.46 2.86
C PRO A 87 10.08 30.68 2.30
N MET A 88 8.97 30.48 1.57
CA MET A 88 8.20 31.60 1.00
C MET A 88 7.19 32.19 1.98
N LEU A 89 6.93 31.51 3.10
CA LEU A 89 6.00 31.90 4.16
C LEU A 89 6.70 32.35 5.46
N ALA A 90 8.04 32.25 5.53
CA ALA A 90 8.89 32.65 6.65
C ALA A 90 9.61 33.97 6.36
#